data_AF-A0A0F6SDD7-F1
#
_entry.id   AF-A0A0F6SDD7-F1
#
_cell.length_a   1.000
_cell.length_b   1.000
_cell.length_c   1.000
_cell.angle_alpha   90.00
_cell.angle_beta   90.00
_cell.angle_gamma   90.00
#
_symmetry.space_group_name_H-M   'P 1'
#
loop_
_entity.id
_entity.type
_entity.pdbx_description
1 polymer ?
#
loop_
_entity_poly.entity_id
_entity_poly.type
_entity_poly.pdbx_seq_one_letter_code
_entity_poly.pdbx_strand_id
1 'polypeptide(L)'
;MRRRRPSSRRAGFTLVEMMVAMTIGALVIASVYTLGGSAARDFQEQQRVTQLQLSTRLALDRVRRDVERAGLHGTPDSMVERTCVTPARRVRAVQLVNEDGGSRAAINAHQAGAANTTTQADLLRLVGNFATSDAYLVRSFDSSGGTAFLQTSWQGFRRSFAADSTGTTIDPTIFQDVFRAGRMLHIQTVQGNHFFVRVASATVSGNSASVSFTPALGVGGTCVVGLGEGALLAPLSEVEYALQANAEDLPTATSSSGADVTGPNVSLVRRERDMVTNAITETRTVLEWAMHFDVDAIFDDTAVGSAPDARLATLYGDELAETNMAARASRVRALVVTIGARSRDQDPNFPWAAPVPGAPPVRFRVFSDRVGAARVRTATAEIGLPNLIQRGL
;
A
#
# COMPACT_ATOMS: atom_id res chain seq x y z
N MET A 1 -70.92 57.61 22.49
CA MET A 1 -70.13 56.39 22.20
C MET A 1 -68.86 56.40 23.05
N ARG A 2 -68.71 55.49 24.03
CA ARG A 2 -67.43 55.30 24.73
C ARG A 2 -67.27 53.81 25.08
N ARG A 3 -66.22 53.20 24.53
CA ARG A 3 -65.87 51.77 24.52
C ARG A 3 -65.93 51.14 25.92
N ARG A 4 -66.70 50.06 26.08
CA ARG A 4 -66.50 49.06 27.14
C ARG A 4 -65.15 48.38 26.91
N ARG A 5 -64.20 48.52 27.85
CA ARG A 5 -63.04 47.62 27.95
C ARG A 5 -63.53 46.31 28.56
N PRO A 6 -63.25 45.14 27.97
CA PRO A 6 -63.54 43.88 28.64
C PRO A 6 -62.64 43.78 29.87
N SER A 7 -63.24 43.59 31.05
CA SER A 7 -62.50 43.25 32.26
C SER A 7 -61.92 41.86 32.08
N SER A 8 -60.60 41.76 31.92
CA SER A 8 -59.91 40.48 31.98
C SER A 8 -60.12 39.92 33.38
N ARG A 9 -60.96 38.90 33.53
CA ARG A 9 -60.98 38.07 34.74
C ARG A 9 -59.58 37.46 34.85
N ARG A 10 -58.78 37.93 35.82
CA ARG A 10 -57.53 37.26 36.19
C ARG A 10 -57.91 35.98 36.90
N ALA A 11 -58.00 34.89 36.16
CA ALA A 11 -58.03 33.54 36.72
C ALA A 11 -56.62 33.25 37.24
N GLY A 12 -56.49 33.02 38.54
CA GLY A 12 -55.26 32.48 39.12
C GLY A 12 -55.14 31.00 38.79
N PHE A 13 -53.91 30.52 38.57
CA PHE A 13 -53.64 29.11 38.32
C PHE A 13 -54.00 28.27 39.54
N THR A 14 -54.69 27.15 39.32
CA THR A 14 -54.95 26.18 40.38
C THR A 14 -53.71 25.31 40.61
N LEU A 15 -53.57 24.78 41.82
CA LEU A 15 -52.45 23.88 42.18
C LEU A 15 -52.38 22.66 41.23
N VAL A 16 -53.54 22.12 40.85
CA VAL A 16 -53.65 21.00 39.89
C VAL A 16 -53.12 21.39 38.51
N GLU A 17 -53.42 22.61 38.05
CA GLU A 17 -53.00 23.12 36.74
C GLU A 17 -51.48 23.30 36.68
N MET A 18 -50.85 23.74 37.79
CA MET A 18 -49.39 23.77 37.93
C MET A 18 -48.77 22.38 37.96
N MET A 19 -49.38 21.41 38.65
CA MET A 19 -48.88 20.03 38.67
C MET A 19 -48.92 19.40 37.27
N VAL A 20 -50.03 19.59 36.54
CA VAL A 20 -50.19 19.09 35.17
C VAL A 20 -49.22 19.78 34.19
N ALA A 21 -49.03 21.09 34.32
CA ALA A 21 -48.07 21.81 33.48
C ALA A 21 -46.62 21.33 33.73
N MET A 22 -46.25 21.07 34.98
CA MET A 22 -44.92 20.54 35.32
C MET A 22 -44.70 19.11 34.81
N THR A 23 -45.70 18.23 34.94
CA THR A 23 -45.56 16.84 34.46
C THR A 23 -45.46 16.79 32.93
N ILE A 24 -46.30 17.56 32.22
CA ILE A 24 -46.22 17.66 30.76
C ILE A 24 -44.88 18.28 30.33
N GLY A 25 -44.43 19.35 31.00
CA GLY A 25 -43.14 19.97 30.72
C GLY A 25 -41.96 19.00 30.91
N ALA A 26 -41.97 18.21 31.99
CA ALA A 26 -40.95 17.20 32.25
C ALA A 26 -40.95 16.09 31.18
N LEU A 27 -42.14 15.62 30.76
CA LEU A 27 -42.26 14.62 29.69
C LEU A 27 -41.71 15.14 28.37
N VAL A 28 -42.03 16.38 27.99
CA VAL A 28 -41.53 17.00 26.74
C VAL A 28 -40.01 17.13 26.78
N ILE A 29 -39.43 17.62 27.88
CA ILE A 29 -37.97 17.74 28.04
C ILE A 29 -37.31 16.36 27.96
N ALA A 30 -37.87 15.34 28.62
CA ALA A 30 -37.36 13.98 28.54
C ALA A 30 -37.38 13.43 27.12
N SER A 31 -38.47 13.65 26.36
CA SER A 31 -38.56 13.23 24.95
C SER A 31 -37.55 13.94 24.05
N VAL A 32 -37.33 15.24 24.23
CA VAL A 32 -36.32 16.00 23.46
C VAL A 32 -34.92 15.50 23.78
N TYR A 33 -34.64 15.19 25.05
CA TYR A 33 -33.33 14.69 25.46
C TYR A 33 -33.03 13.28 24.91
N THR A 34 -34.01 12.38 24.91
CA THR A 34 -33.85 11.04 24.34
C THR A 34 -33.68 11.09 22.83
N LEU A 35 -34.46 11.92 22.13
CA LEU A 35 -34.36 12.09 20.67
C LEU A 35 -33.05 12.78 20.26
N GLY A 36 -32.64 13.83 20.98
CA GLY A 36 -31.38 14.52 20.73
C GLY A 36 -30.19 13.59 20.96
N GLY A 37 -30.24 12.79 22.03
CA GLY A 37 -29.21 11.80 22.34
C GLY A 37 -29.10 10.68 21.30
N SER A 38 -30.23 10.17 20.78
CA SER A 38 -30.19 9.16 19.71
C SER A 38 -29.67 9.74 18.39
N ALA A 39 -30.15 10.92 17.99
CA ALA A 39 -29.70 11.58 16.77
C ALA A 39 -28.20 11.89 16.77
N ALA A 40 -27.65 12.32 17.92
CA ALA A 40 -26.22 12.59 18.06
C ALA A 40 -25.37 11.31 17.90
N ARG A 41 -25.82 10.18 18.46
CA ARG A 41 -25.12 8.89 18.34
C ARG A 41 -25.15 8.37 16.90
N ASP A 42 -26.31 8.43 16.26
CA ASP A 42 -26.46 8.00 14.87
C ASP A 42 -25.55 8.83 13.95
N PHE A 43 -25.47 10.13 14.19
CA PHE A 43 -24.58 11.01 13.44
C PHE A 43 -23.09 10.65 13.64
N GLN A 44 -22.67 10.40 14.88
CA GLN A 44 -21.28 9.99 15.17
C GLN A 44 -20.93 8.64 14.53
N GLU A 45 -21.84 7.67 14.57
CA GLU A 45 -21.63 6.37 13.92
C GLU A 45 -21.60 6.49 12.39
N GLN A 46 -22.47 7.31 11.80
CA GLN A 46 -22.43 7.59 10.37
C GLN A 46 -21.12 8.26 9.95
N GLN A 47 -20.62 9.22 10.74
CA GLN A 47 -19.31 9.85 10.49
C GLN A 47 -18.17 8.83 10.58
N ARG A 48 -18.16 7.99 11.62
CA ARG A 48 -17.14 6.94 11.81
C ARG A 48 -17.12 5.93 10.66
N VAL A 49 -18.29 5.46 10.23
CA VAL A 49 -18.42 4.53 9.10
C VAL A 49 -17.95 5.19 7.80
N THR A 50 -18.30 6.45 7.58
CA THR A 50 -17.90 7.20 6.38
C THR A 50 -16.39 7.40 6.34
N GLN A 51 -15.77 7.78 7.46
CA GLN A 51 -14.32 7.94 7.56
C GLN A 51 -13.59 6.63 7.29
N LEU A 52 -14.06 5.51 7.85
CA LEU A 52 -13.48 4.19 7.64
C LEU A 52 -13.57 3.76 6.16
N GLN A 53 -14.71 3.98 5.50
CA GLN A 53 -14.86 3.68 4.08
C GLN A 53 -13.91 4.52 3.21
N LEU A 54 -13.77 5.82 3.54
CA LEU A 54 -12.87 6.71 2.82
C LEU A 54 -11.41 6.30 3.02
N SER A 55 -10.98 6.02 4.25
CA SER A 55 -9.60 5.61 4.53
C SER A 55 -9.24 4.30 3.83
N THR A 56 -10.15 3.31 3.83
CA THR A 56 -9.94 2.05 3.12
C THR A 56 -9.83 2.27 1.61
N ARG A 57 -10.66 3.13 1.00
CA ARG A 57 -10.55 3.44 -0.43
C ARG A 57 -9.23 4.14 -0.77
N LEU A 58 -8.83 5.14 0.00
CA LEU A 58 -7.55 5.86 -0.20
C LEU A 58 -6.34 4.93 -0.04
N ALA A 59 -6.40 3.99 0.91
CA ALA A 59 -5.40 2.96 1.08
C ALA A 59 -5.32 2.04 -0.16
N LEU A 60 -6.46 1.59 -0.68
CA LEU A 60 -6.53 0.76 -1.88
C LEU A 60 -5.98 1.50 -3.10
N ASP A 61 -6.31 2.78 -3.29
CA ASP A 61 -5.77 3.62 -4.37
C ASP A 61 -4.26 3.81 -4.28
N ARG A 62 -3.70 3.77 -3.06
CA ARG A 62 -2.25 3.81 -2.85
C ARG A 62 -1.60 2.48 -3.24
N VAL A 63 -2.17 1.35 -2.80
CA VAL A 63 -1.69 0.01 -3.20
C VAL A 63 -1.79 -0.13 -4.71
N ARG A 64 -2.92 0.26 -5.31
CA ARG A 64 -3.17 0.23 -6.75
C ARG A 64 -2.09 0.93 -7.54
N ARG A 65 -1.74 2.17 -7.20
CA ARG A 65 -0.70 2.93 -7.90
C ARG A 65 0.67 2.26 -7.85
N ASP A 66 1.00 1.61 -6.74
CA ASP A 66 2.27 0.90 -6.62
C ASP A 66 2.26 -0.44 -7.35
N VAL A 67 1.14 -1.16 -7.34
CA VAL A 67 0.94 -2.39 -8.14
C VAL A 67 1.03 -2.06 -9.64
N GLU A 68 0.37 -1.01 -10.12
CA GLU A 68 0.44 -0.58 -11.53
C GLU A 68 1.87 -0.20 -11.96
N ARG A 69 2.73 0.22 -11.02
CA ARG A 69 4.16 0.51 -11.25
C ARG A 69 5.08 -0.69 -11.02
N ALA A 70 4.57 -1.81 -10.54
CA ALA A 70 5.39 -3.01 -10.41
C ALA A 70 5.94 -3.43 -11.79
N GLY A 71 7.21 -3.81 -11.84
CA GLY A 71 7.94 -4.13 -13.06
C GLY A 71 8.36 -2.92 -13.91
N LEU A 72 8.00 -1.68 -13.56
CA LEU A 72 8.36 -0.49 -14.32
C LEU A 72 9.89 -0.36 -14.44
N HIS A 73 10.39 -0.33 -15.69
CA HIS A 73 11.83 -0.32 -16.03
C HIS A 73 12.66 -1.43 -15.38
N GLY A 74 12.03 -2.48 -14.86
CA GLY A 74 12.69 -3.63 -14.23
C GLY A 74 12.64 -4.85 -15.13
N THR A 75 12.26 -5.98 -14.56
CA THR A 75 11.97 -7.23 -15.25
C THR A 75 10.80 -7.93 -14.55
N PRO A 76 9.93 -8.67 -15.27
CA PRO A 76 8.99 -9.57 -14.64
C PRO A 76 9.71 -10.64 -13.80
N ASP A 77 10.80 -11.20 -14.32
CA ASP A 77 11.65 -12.19 -13.65
C ASP A 77 13.06 -12.24 -14.27
N SER A 78 14.08 -11.97 -13.47
CA SER A 78 15.47 -11.92 -13.95
C SER A 78 16.01 -13.26 -14.47
N MET A 79 15.37 -14.39 -14.16
CA MET A 79 15.82 -15.71 -14.60
C MET A 79 15.38 -16.08 -16.02
N VAL A 80 14.39 -15.38 -16.57
CA VAL A 80 13.92 -15.61 -17.96
C VAL A 80 14.49 -14.58 -18.94
N GLU A 81 15.12 -13.52 -18.42
CA GLU A 81 15.78 -12.51 -19.24
C GLU A 81 17.12 -13.02 -19.79
N ARG A 82 17.56 -12.43 -20.90
CA ARG A 82 18.91 -12.65 -21.41
C ARG A 82 19.95 -11.98 -20.50
N THR A 83 20.45 -12.71 -19.52
CA THR A 83 21.50 -12.22 -18.61
C THR A 83 22.86 -12.80 -18.97
N CYS A 84 23.88 -11.95 -18.98
CA CYS A 84 25.28 -12.37 -19.14
C CYS A 84 25.95 -12.76 -17.82
N VAL A 85 25.52 -12.12 -16.73
CA VAL A 85 25.96 -12.40 -15.37
C VAL A 85 24.73 -12.76 -14.57
N THR A 86 24.73 -13.94 -13.96
CA THR A 86 23.62 -14.36 -13.11
C THR A 86 23.53 -13.40 -11.93
N PRO A 87 22.37 -12.77 -11.71
CA PRO A 87 22.21 -11.84 -10.60
C PRO A 87 22.33 -12.60 -9.27
N ALA A 88 22.99 -12.00 -8.29
CA ALA A 88 23.20 -12.61 -6.97
C ALA A 88 21.87 -12.92 -6.22
N ARG A 89 20.79 -12.23 -6.58
CA ARG A 89 19.42 -12.51 -6.12
C ARG A 89 18.50 -12.45 -7.34
N ARG A 90 17.57 -13.42 -7.43
CA ARG A 90 16.49 -13.39 -8.42
C ARG A 90 15.59 -12.18 -8.16
N VAL A 91 15.46 -11.31 -9.16
CA VAL A 91 14.59 -10.13 -9.13
C VAL A 91 13.27 -10.51 -9.80
N ARG A 92 12.16 -10.36 -9.07
CA ARG A 92 10.80 -10.59 -9.59
C ARG A 92 9.99 -9.32 -9.39
N ALA A 93 9.21 -8.93 -10.38
CA ALA A 93 8.39 -7.71 -10.29
C ALA A 93 7.33 -7.80 -9.18
N VAL A 94 6.81 -9.00 -8.92
CA VAL A 94 5.78 -9.26 -7.92
C VAL A 94 6.11 -10.55 -7.17
N GLN A 95 5.90 -10.56 -5.86
CA GLN A 95 5.97 -11.73 -5.02
C GLN A 95 4.92 -11.63 -3.90
N LEU A 96 4.27 -12.75 -3.62
CA LEU A 96 3.36 -12.93 -2.52
C LEU A 96 3.97 -13.91 -1.50
N VAL A 97 3.66 -13.69 -0.23
CA VAL A 97 3.74 -14.69 0.83
C VAL A 97 2.34 -14.75 1.43
N ASN A 98 1.66 -15.89 1.25
CA ASN A 98 0.35 -16.11 1.80
C ASN A 98 0.47 -16.30 3.31
N GLU A 99 -0.38 -15.63 4.09
CA GLU A 99 -0.42 -15.79 5.54
C GLU A 99 0.95 -15.59 6.23
N ASP A 100 1.62 -14.48 5.90
CA ASP A 100 2.92 -14.13 6.46
C ASP A 100 2.90 -14.16 8.00
N GLY A 101 3.85 -14.90 8.59
CA GLY A 101 3.87 -15.15 10.02
C GLY A 101 3.97 -13.87 10.87
N GLY A 102 4.66 -12.84 10.37
CA GLY A 102 4.75 -11.54 11.06
C GLY A 102 3.44 -10.76 11.03
N SER A 103 2.81 -10.67 9.86
CA SER A 103 1.49 -10.04 9.66
C SER A 103 0.40 -10.78 10.42
N ARG A 104 0.42 -12.11 10.41
CA ARG A 104 -0.49 -12.97 11.17
C ARG A 104 -0.29 -12.82 12.67
N ALA A 105 0.95 -12.73 13.15
CA ALA A 105 1.24 -12.45 14.56
C ALA A 105 0.71 -11.07 14.98
N ALA A 106 0.80 -10.05 14.12
CA ALA A 106 0.25 -8.72 14.40
C ALA A 106 -1.27 -8.75 14.59
N ILE A 107 -2.03 -9.47 13.76
CA ILE A 107 -3.47 -9.64 13.97
C ILE A 107 -3.73 -10.47 15.24
N ASN A 108 -3.03 -11.60 15.41
CA ASN A 108 -3.25 -12.55 16.50
C ASN A 108 -2.99 -11.94 17.88
N ALA A 109 -1.98 -11.08 18.02
CA ALA A 109 -1.69 -10.36 19.25
C ALA A 109 -2.80 -9.39 19.67
N HIS A 110 -3.72 -9.07 18.74
CA HIS A 110 -4.61 -7.93 18.83
C HIS A 110 -6.08 -8.30 18.56
N GLN A 111 -6.40 -9.59 18.70
CA GLN A 111 -7.75 -10.14 18.61
C GLN A 111 -8.14 -10.98 19.83
N ALA A 112 -9.45 -11.14 20.02
CA ALA A 112 -10.02 -11.99 21.06
C ALA A 112 -9.92 -13.49 20.72
N GLY A 113 -8.79 -14.11 21.00
CA GLY A 113 -8.57 -15.55 20.76
C GLY A 113 -8.72 -15.92 19.28
N ALA A 114 -9.20 -17.13 18.98
CA ALA A 114 -9.37 -17.64 17.61
C ALA A 114 -10.68 -17.19 16.92
N ALA A 115 -11.24 -16.02 17.29
CA ALA A 115 -12.58 -15.62 16.85
C ALA A 115 -12.65 -15.15 15.38
N ASN A 116 -11.59 -14.56 14.82
CA ASN A 116 -11.64 -13.93 13.49
C ASN A 116 -10.98 -14.80 12.41
N THR A 117 -11.55 -15.98 12.14
CA THR A 117 -10.96 -16.99 11.23
C THR A 117 -10.96 -16.64 9.74
N THR A 118 -11.54 -15.51 9.34
CA THR A 118 -11.65 -15.05 7.94
C THR A 118 -10.75 -13.86 7.62
N THR A 119 -9.97 -13.38 8.59
CA THR A 119 -8.91 -12.41 8.29
C THR A 119 -7.80 -13.10 7.53
N GLN A 120 -7.22 -12.38 6.57
CA GLN A 120 -6.03 -12.79 5.83
C GLN A 120 -4.89 -11.85 6.16
N ALA A 121 -3.68 -12.37 6.15
CA ALA A 121 -2.49 -11.67 6.61
C ALA A 121 -1.33 -11.82 5.61
N ASP A 122 -1.59 -11.45 4.37
CA ASP A 122 -0.61 -11.60 3.30
C ASP A 122 0.53 -10.59 3.39
N LEU A 123 1.62 -10.91 2.70
CA LEU A 123 2.71 -9.99 2.46
C LEU A 123 2.97 -9.90 0.95
N LEU A 124 2.84 -8.68 0.42
CA LEU A 124 3.05 -8.39 -0.99
C LEU A 124 4.35 -7.62 -1.18
N ARG A 125 5.23 -8.13 -2.03
CA ARG A 125 6.45 -7.46 -2.49
C ARG A 125 6.35 -7.09 -3.95
N LEU A 126 6.70 -5.85 -4.25
CA LEU A 126 6.69 -5.27 -5.58
C LEU A 126 8.09 -4.73 -5.89
N VAL A 127 8.61 -5.01 -7.07
CA VAL A 127 9.90 -4.48 -7.53
C VAL A 127 9.69 -3.69 -8.81
N GLY A 128 10.28 -2.50 -8.84
CA GLY A 128 10.24 -1.62 -10.01
C GLY A 128 10.95 -0.31 -9.73
N ASN A 129 10.95 0.58 -10.71
CA ASN A 129 11.39 1.95 -10.50
C ASN A 129 10.30 2.74 -9.79
N PHE A 130 10.33 2.74 -8.45
CA PHE A 130 9.44 3.55 -7.62
C PHE A 130 9.98 4.95 -7.35
N ALA A 131 11.30 5.15 -7.48
CA ALA A 131 11.97 6.41 -7.23
C ALA A 131 11.68 7.45 -8.32
N THR A 132 11.61 7.03 -9.59
CA THR A 132 11.42 7.90 -10.76
C THR A 132 10.55 7.23 -11.82
N SER A 133 10.09 8.00 -12.81
CA SER A 133 9.26 7.49 -13.92
C SER A 133 10.07 6.99 -15.12
N ASP A 134 11.39 7.23 -15.15
CA ASP A 134 12.23 7.12 -16.34
C ASP A 134 13.40 6.16 -16.15
N ALA A 135 13.89 5.64 -17.28
CA ALA A 135 15.21 5.06 -17.41
C ALA A 135 16.16 6.08 -18.04
N TYR A 136 17.45 5.98 -17.72
CA TYR A 136 18.47 6.96 -18.07
C TYR A 136 19.49 6.37 -19.05
N LEU A 137 19.92 7.15 -20.04
CA LEU A 137 20.88 6.72 -21.05
C LEU A 137 22.27 6.77 -20.43
N VAL A 138 23.03 5.72 -20.66
CA VAL A 138 24.45 5.67 -20.38
C VAL A 138 25.19 6.24 -21.60
N ARG A 139 25.98 7.30 -21.36
CA ARG A 139 26.91 7.85 -22.35
C ARG A 139 28.09 6.90 -22.55
N SER A 140 28.65 6.40 -21.46
CA SER A 140 29.71 5.38 -21.49
C SER A 140 29.87 4.75 -20.11
N PHE A 141 30.34 3.51 -20.07
CA PHE A 141 30.98 2.95 -18.89
C PHE A 141 32.45 3.36 -18.83
N ASP A 142 33.04 3.29 -17.64
CA ASP A 142 34.49 3.37 -17.47
C ASP A 142 35.20 2.13 -18.04
N SER A 143 36.53 2.16 -18.12
CA SER A 143 37.31 1.05 -18.69
C SER A 143 37.19 -0.26 -17.89
N SER A 144 36.78 -0.20 -16.62
CA SER A 144 36.52 -1.38 -15.80
C SER A 144 35.10 -1.93 -15.94
N GLY A 145 34.16 -1.13 -16.46
CA GLY A 145 32.74 -1.47 -16.50
C GLY A 145 32.06 -1.40 -15.12
N GLY A 146 32.62 -0.67 -14.17
CA GLY A 146 32.12 -0.49 -12.80
C GLY A 146 31.45 0.87 -12.55
N THR A 147 31.57 1.82 -13.47
CA THR A 147 30.92 3.13 -13.36
C THR A 147 30.23 3.52 -14.66
N ALA A 148 28.95 3.86 -14.60
CA ALA A 148 28.20 4.45 -15.70
C ALA A 148 28.24 5.97 -15.63
N PHE A 149 28.61 6.60 -16.74
CA PHE A 149 28.41 8.03 -16.95
C PHE A 149 27.10 8.25 -17.68
N LEU A 150 26.19 9.02 -17.09
CA LEU A 150 24.86 9.25 -17.63
C LEU A 150 24.83 10.40 -18.63
N GLN A 151 23.91 10.33 -19.60
CA GLN A 151 23.68 11.40 -20.55
C GLN A 151 22.77 12.48 -19.95
N THR A 152 23.38 13.51 -19.39
CA THR A 152 22.69 14.60 -18.69
C THR A 152 21.89 15.52 -19.62
N SER A 153 22.15 15.48 -20.93
CA SER A 153 21.39 16.21 -21.95
C SER A 153 20.03 15.58 -22.28
N TRP A 154 19.77 14.33 -21.86
CA TRP A 154 18.48 13.68 -22.14
C TRP A 154 17.36 14.31 -21.31
N GLN A 155 16.24 14.62 -21.97
CA GLN A 155 15.02 15.14 -21.34
C GLN A 155 14.52 14.32 -20.14
N GLY A 156 14.57 12.97 -20.20
CA GLY A 156 14.18 12.13 -19.06
C GLY A 156 15.08 12.37 -17.83
N PHE A 157 16.39 12.53 -18.04
CA PHE A 157 17.33 12.88 -16.98
C PHE A 157 17.04 14.27 -16.41
N ARG A 158 16.85 15.27 -17.28
CA ARG A 158 16.58 16.66 -16.86
C ARG A 158 15.26 16.77 -16.10
N ARG A 159 14.22 16.03 -16.50
CA ARG A 159 12.94 16.00 -15.79
C ARG A 159 13.10 15.48 -14.35
N SER A 160 13.94 14.48 -14.13
CA SER A 160 14.12 13.85 -12.82
C SER A 160 15.10 14.60 -11.92
N PHE A 161 16.12 15.25 -12.49
CA PHE A 161 17.28 15.72 -11.71
C PHE A 161 17.67 17.19 -11.95
N ALA A 162 16.91 17.96 -12.73
CA ALA A 162 17.21 19.38 -12.88
C ALA A 162 16.96 20.15 -11.57
N ALA A 163 17.96 20.92 -11.14
CA ALA A 163 17.84 21.86 -10.02
C ALA A 163 17.24 23.21 -10.46
N ASP A 164 17.24 23.50 -11.76
CA ASP A 164 16.78 24.77 -12.33
C ASP A 164 15.75 24.57 -13.45
N SER A 165 14.96 25.61 -13.73
CA SER A 165 13.97 25.61 -14.82
C SER A 165 14.60 25.50 -16.21
N THR A 166 15.89 25.79 -16.32
CA THR A 166 16.67 25.64 -17.55
C THR A 166 17.20 24.22 -17.76
N GLY A 167 16.99 23.29 -16.83
CA GLY A 167 17.50 21.92 -16.84
C GLY A 167 19.01 21.78 -17.05
N THR A 168 19.82 22.76 -16.66
CA THR A 168 21.27 22.80 -16.95
C THR A 168 22.09 22.39 -15.73
N THR A 169 21.62 22.73 -14.53
CA THR A 169 22.21 22.31 -13.26
C THR A 169 21.52 21.05 -12.75
N ILE A 170 22.31 20.12 -12.20
CA ILE A 170 21.83 18.85 -11.64
C ILE A 170 21.70 19.00 -10.13
N ASP A 171 20.58 18.56 -9.57
CA ASP A 171 20.37 18.48 -8.11
C ASP A 171 21.10 17.23 -7.56
N PRO A 172 22.20 17.40 -6.81
CA PRO A 172 22.96 16.27 -6.28
C PRO A 172 22.21 15.50 -5.20
N THR A 173 21.32 16.16 -4.45
CA THR A 173 20.57 15.54 -3.36
C THR A 173 19.52 14.59 -3.91
N ILE A 174 18.73 15.02 -4.90
CA ILE A 174 17.74 14.15 -5.56
C ILE A 174 18.46 13.02 -6.30
N PHE A 175 19.55 13.32 -7.00
CA PHE A 175 20.31 12.30 -7.73
C PHE A 175 20.87 11.21 -6.80
N GLN A 176 21.45 11.61 -5.65
CA GLN A 176 21.98 10.66 -4.66
C GLN A 176 20.89 9.90 -3.91
N ASP A 177 19.71 10.49 -3.70
CA ASP A 177 18.57 9.77 -3.12
C ASP A 177 18.00 8.71 -4.08
N VAL A 178 17.91 9.02 -5.37
CA VAL A 178 17.47 8.08 -6.41
C VAL A 178 18.49 6.96 -6.63
N PHE A 179 19.78 7.28 -6.65
CA PHE A 179 20.88 6.31 -6.76
C PHE A 179 21.61 6.12 -5.43
N ARG A 180 20.85 5.87 -4.36
CA ARG A 180 21.42 5.59 -3.04
C ARG A 180 22.24 4.31 -3.05
N ALA A 181 23.35 4.30 -2.31
CA ALA A 181 24.16 3.11 -2.13
C ALA A 181 23.31 1.94 -1.59
N GLY A 182 23.54 0.73 -2.11
CA GLY A 182 22.77 -0.47 -1.78
C GLY A 182 21.54 -0.71 -2.66
N ARG A 183 20.96 0.34 -3.28
CA ARG A 183 19.80 0.18 -4.18
C ARG A 183 20.20 -0.65 -5.41
N MET A 184 19.27 -1.49 -5.86
CA MET A 184 19.47 -2.28 -7.07
C MET A 184 19.37 -1.40 -8.30
N LEU A 185 20.14 -1.75 -9.32
CA LEU A 185 20.23 -1.05 -10.58
C LEU A 185 20.01 -2.07 -11.69
N HIS A 186 19.05 -1.78 -12.54
CA HIS A 186 18.81 -2.53 -13.76
C HIS A 186 19.48 -1.80 -14.92
N ILE A 187 20.36 -2.51 -15.62
CA ILE A 187 21.03 -2.02 -16.82
C ILE A 187 20.61 -2.92 -17.98
N GLN A 188 20.06 -2.30 -19.02
CA GLN A 188 19.72 -2.97 -20.26
C GLN A 188 20.61 -2.43 -21.38
N THR A 189 21.41 -3.29 -21.99
CA THR A 189 22.26 -2.87 -23.11
C THR A 189 21.48 -2.81 -24.42
N VAL A 190 22.05 -2.15 -25.42
CA VAL A 190 21.47 -2.09 -26.78
C VAL A 190 21.36 -3.47 -27.45
N GLN A 191 22.13 -4.46 -26.98
CA GLN A 191 22.02 -5.87 -27.44
C GLN A 191 20.87 -6.64 -26.77
N GLY A 192 20.15 -6.01 -25.84
CA GLY A 192 19.10 -6.65 -25.05
C GLY A 192 19.63 -7.53 -23.92
N ASN A 193 20.88 -7.34 -23.46
CA ASN A 193 21.37 -8.02 -22.27
C ASN A 193 20.93 -7.25 -21.02
N HIS A 194 20.44 -7.98 -20.02
CA HIS A 194 19.98 -7.44 -18.75
C HIS A 194 21.00 -7.72 -17.65
N PHE A 195 21.28 -6.70 -16.84
CA PHE A 195 22.15 -6.79 -15.67
C PHE A 195 21.46 -6.21 -14.45
N PHE A 196 21.59 -6.90 -13.32
CA PHE A 196 21.07 -6.46 -12.03
C PHE A 196 22.24 -6.33 -11.07
N VAL A 197 22.70 -5.10 -10.88
CA VAL A 197 23.86 -4.74 -10.06
C VAL A 197 23.43 -3.84 -8.92
N ARG A 198 24.33 -3.53 -7.99
CA ARG A 198 24.03 -2.61 -6.88
C ARG A 198 24.75 -1.31 -7.04
N VAL A 199 24.08 -0.23 -6.71
CA VAL A 199 24.73 1.07 -6.61
C VAL A 199 25.72 1.04 -5.44
N ALA A 200 26.98 1.32 -5.73
CA ALA A 200 28.03 1.54 -4.75
C ALA A 200 28.07 3.01 -4.32
N SER A 201 27.98 3.93 -5.28
CA SER A 201 27.91 5.37 -5.05
C SER A 201 27.33 6.09 -6.25
N ALA A 202 26.83 7.31 -6.02
CA ALA A 202 26.37 8.22 -7.05
C ALA A 202 27.02 9.59 -6.84
N THR A 203 27.54 10.18 -7.91
CA THR A 203 28.29 11.44 -7.84
C THR A 203 27.87 12.37 -8.96
N VAL A 204 27.72 13.64 -8.62
CA VAL A 204 27.50 14.74 -9.56
C VAL A 204 28.74 15.64 -9.50
N SER A 205 29.34 15.93 -10.66
CA SER A 205 30.49 16.83 -10.79
C SER A 205 30.22 17.82 -11.92
N GLY A 206 29.88 19.06 -11.55
CA GLY A 206 29.36 20.05 -12.50
C GLY A 206 28.12 19.52 -13.21
N ASN A 207 28.17 19.47 -14.55
CA ASN A 207 27.06 19.00 -15.39
C ASN A 207 27.17 17.50 -15.76
N SER A 208 28.04 16.76 -15.10
CA SER A 208 28.21 15.32 -15.29
C SER A 208 27.67 14.55 -14.09
N ALA A 209 27.00 13.44 -14.36
CA ALA A 209 26.49 12.52 -13.35
C ALA A 209 27.01 11.11 -13.62
N SER A 210 27.49 10.45 -12.57
CA SER A 210 28.02 9.09 -12.63
C SER A 210 27.47 8.23 -11.50
N VAL A 211 27.23 6.95 -11.82
CA VAL A 211 26.79 5.94 -10.85
C VAL A 211 27.80 4.79 -10.89
N SER A 212 28.47 4.56 -9.79
CA SER A 212 29.35 3.40 -9.61
C SER A 212 28.54 2.25 -9.04
N PHE A 213 28.82 1.03 -9.50
CA PHE A 213 28.06 -0.15 -9.12
C PHE A 213 28.94 -1.41 -9.00
N THR A 214 28.40 -2.42 -8.32
CA THR A 214 29.07 -3.70 -8.07
C THR A 214 28.10 -4.87 -8.30
N PRO A 215 28.53 -5.98 -8.94
CA PRO A 215 29.85 -6.18 -9.56
C PRO A 215 30.04 -5.35 -10.84
N ALA A 216 31.29 -5.13 -11.25
CA ALA A 216 31.61 -4.53 -12.55
C ALA A 216 31.21 -5.48 -13.69
N LEU A 217 30.67 -4.94 -14.78
CA LEU A 217 30.13 -5.74 -15.89
C LEU A 217 31.21 -6.26 -16.83
N GLY A 218 32.39 -5.62 -16.84
CA GLY A 218 33.37 -5.74 -17.91
C GLY A 218 32.86 -5.09 -19.21
N VAL A 219 33.76 -4.45 -19.95
CA VAL A 219 33.45 -3.74 -21.21
C VAL A 219 34.27 -4.32 -22.37
N GLY A 220 33.84 -4.09 -23.61
CA GLY A 220 34.52 -4.57 -24.81
C GLY A 220 34.31 -6.06 -25.12
N GLY A 221 33.31 -6.71 -24.50
CA GLY A 221 32.97 -8.11 -24.70
C GLY A 221 31.67 -8.33 -25.49
N THR A 222 31.19 -9.58 -25.51
CA THR A 222 29.88 -9.95 -26.10
C THR A 222 28.70 -9.46 -25.27
N CYS A 223 28.91 -9.25 -23.97
CA CYS A 223 27.90 -8.86 -23.01
C CYS A 223 27.66 -7.36 -22.97
N VAL A 224 28.74 -6.58 -23.04
CA VAL A 224 28.74 -5.13 -23.17
C VAL A 224 29.69 -4.77 -24.29
N VAL A 225 29.14 -4.38 -25.44
CA VAL A 225 29.94 -4.04 -26.63
C VAL A 225 30.51 -2.63 -26.47
N GLY A 226 31.78 -2.46 -26.82
CA GLY A 226 32.50 -1.19 -26.64
C GLY A 226 32.45 -0.74 -25.18
N LEU A 227 32.14 0.54 -24.95
CA LEU A 227 31.92 1.10 -23.61
C LEU A 227 30.44 1.14 -23.21
N GLY A 228 29.57 0.34 -23.86
CA GLY A 228 28.15 0.24 -23.52
C GLY A 228 27.35 1.54 -23.69
N GLU A 229 27.76 2.38 -24.64
CA GLU A 229 27.02 3.58 -25.05
C GLU A 229 25.59 3.21 -25.47
N GLY A 230 24.63 4.02 -25.03
CA GLY A 230 23.20 3.82 -25.33
C GLY A 230 22.51 2.77 -24.45
N ALA A 231 23.20 2.17 -23.48
CA ALA A 231 22.53 1.34 -22.48
C ALA A 231 21.53 2.17 -21.65
N LEU A 232 20.43 1.53 -21.23
CA LEU A 232 19.44 2.10 -20.32
C LEU A 232 19.74 1.67 -18.90
N LEU A 233 19.62 2.61 -17.97
CA LEU A 233 19.91 2.42 -16.56
C LEU A 233 18.71 2.89 -15.74
N ALA A 234 18.17 2.02 -14.90
CA ALA A 234 17.01 2.30 -14.07
C ALA A 234 17.25 1.86 -12.62
N PRO A 235 16.99 2.72 -11.62
CA PRO A 235 17.02 2.34 -10.22
C PRO A 235 15.82 1.46 -9.90
N LEU A 236 16.06 0.35 -9.20
CA LEU A 236 15.02 -0.57 -8.73
C LEU A 236 14.91 -0.51 -7.21
N SER A 237 13.68 -0.38 -6.73
CA SER A 237 13.33 -0.47 -5.31
C SER A 237 12.39 -1.64 -5.09
N GLU A 238 12.50 -2.29 -3.93
CA GLU A 238 11.53 -3.27 -3.44
C GLU A 238 10.62 -2.59 -2.42
N VAL A 239 9.32 -2.63 -2.71
CA VAL A 239 8.27 -2.11 -1.85
C VAL A 239 7.51 -3.31 -1.27
N GLU A 240 7.35 -3.31 0.04
CA GLU A 240 6.65 -4.37 0.79
C GLU A 240 5.39 -3.80 1.44
N TYR A 241 4.27 -4.48 1.27
CA TYR A 241 3.04 -4.26 2.01
C TYR A 241 2.84 -5.42 2.98
N ALA A 242 2.64 -5.08 4.25
CA ALA A 242 2.43 -6.05 5.31
C ALA A 242 1.58 -5.43 6.43
N LEU A 243 0.93 -6.27 7.22
CA LEU A 243 0.27 -5.82 8.44
C LEU A 243 1.32 -5.74 9.55
N GLN A 244 1.28 -4.65 10.31
CA GLN A 244 2.18 -4.40 11.41
C GLN A 244 1.39 -3.99 12.65
N ALA A 245 1.71 -4.62 13.78
CA ALA A 245 1.30 -4.14 15.09
C ALA A 245 1.96 -2.78 15.34
N ASN A 246 1.17 -1.74 15.60
CA ASN A 246 1.73 -0.47 15.98
C ASN A 246 2.30 -0.60 17.40
N ALA A 247 3.62 -0.56 17.53
CA ALA A 247 4.23 -0.15 18.78
C ALA A 247 3.83 1.31 19.08
N GLU A 248 3.91 1.72 20.35
CA GLU A 248 3.59 3.09 20.79
C GLU A 248 4.35 4.20 20.01
N ASP A 249 5.40 3.84 19.25
CA ASP A 249 6.33 4.73 18.54
C ASP A 249 6.07 4.99 17.04
N LEU A 250 5.03 4.41 16.41
CA LEU A 250 4.62 4.90 15.09
C LEU A 250 3.83 6.20 15.29
N PRO A 251 4.12 7.30 14.55
CA PRO A 251 3.42 8.58 14.68
C PRO A 251 1.98 8.40 14.19
N THR A 252 1.16 7.84 15.06
CA THR A 252 -0.27 7.67 14.92
C THR A 252 -0.92 8.97 15.35
N ALA A 253 -2.03 9.32 14.71
CA ALA A 253 -2.89 10.38 15.19
C ALA A 253 -3.45 9.95 16.55
N THR A 254 -2.81 10.42 17.63
CA THR A 254 -3.26 10.44 19.04
C THR A 254 -4.56 9.67 19.29
N SER A 255 -4.47 8.41 19.74
CA SER A 255 -5.63 7.74 20.33
C SER A 255 -5.93 8.40 21.67
N SER A 256 -6.93 9.29 21.71
CA SER A 256 -7.41 9.96 22.92
C SER A 256 -8.16 9.02 23.90
N SER A 257 -8.25 7.74 23.56
CA SER A 257 -8.86 6.68 24.34
C SER A 257 -7.81 5.58 24.52
N GLY A 258 -7.52 5.19 25.77
CA GLY A 258 -6.52 4.18 26.09
C GLY A 258 -6.76 2.84 25.36
N ALA A 259 -5.69 2.06 25.18
CA ALA A 259 -5.73 0.75 24.52
C ALA A 259 -6.77 -0.21 25.14
N ASP A 260 -7.14 0.00 26.39
CA ASP A 260 -8.22 -0.72 27.06
C ASP A 260 -9.58 -0.51 26.39
N VAL A 261 -9.85 0.60 25.70
CA VAL A 261 -11.18 0.87 25.11
C VAL A 261 -11.24 0.44 23.65
N THR A 262 -10.26 0.87 22.85
CA THR A 262 -10.20 0.63 21.39
C THR A 262 -9.54 -0.69 21.01
N GLY A 263 -8.87 -1.31 21.98
CA GLY A 263 -7.92 -2.37 21.71
C GLY A 263 -6.67 -1.85 20.98
N PRO A 264 -5.69 -2.74 20.80
CA PRO A 264 -4.46 -2.44 20.08
C PRO A 264 -4.67 -2.24 18.58
N ASN A 265 -3.83 -1.40 17.99
CA ASN A 265 -3.92 -0.96 16.60
C ASN A 265 -2.96 -1.76 15.71
N VAL A 266 -3.49 -2.32 14.62
CA VAL A 266 -2.72 -2.91 13.54
C VAL A 266 -2.85 -2.00 12.33
N SER A 267 -1.75 -1.71 11.67
CA SER A 267 -1.74 -0.90 10.45
C SER A 267 -1.20 -1.67 9.26
N LEU A 268 -1.81 -1.42 8.10
CA LEU A 268 -1.19 -1.77 6.83
C LEU A 268 -0.08 -0.76 6.59
N VAL A 269 1.14 -1.26 6.49
CA VAL A 269 2.31 -0.43 6.25
C VAL A 269 2.88 -0.72 4.88
N ARG A 270 3.39 0.34 4.25
CA ARG A 270 4.24 0.28 3.07
C ARG A 270 5.66 0.49 3.52
N ARG A 271 6.54 -0.45 3.21
CA ARG A 271 7.96 -0.39 3.53
C ARG A 271 8.79 -0.37 2.26
N GLU A 272 9.85 0.41 2.24
CA GLU A 272 10.89 0.24 1.24
C GLU A 272 12.00 -0.62 1.84
N ARG A 273 12.41 -1.65 1.09
CA ARG A 273 13.39 -2.64 1.53
C ARG A 273 14.61 -2.60 0.62
N ASP A 274 15.78 -2.74 1.22
CA ASP A 274 16.99 -3.05 0.48
C ASP A 274 16.92 -4.50 -0.01
N MET A 275 16.97 -4.67 -1.34
CA MET A 275 16.81 -5.96 -2.00
C MET A 275 17.91 -6.97 -1.66
N VAL A 276 18.91 -6.64 -0.85
CA VAL A 276 19.94 -7.61 -0.50
C VAL A 276 20.04 -7.76 1.00
N THR A 277 20.30 -6.68 1.70
CA THR A 277 20.43 -6.74 3.16
C THR A 277 19.10 -7.06 3.81
N ASN A 278 17.98 -6.96 3.06
CA ASN A 278 16.62 -7.09 3.55
C ASN A 278 16.27 -6.05 4.63
N ALA A 279 17.12 -5.03 4.79
CA ALA A 279 16.89 -3.95 5.74
C ALA A 279 15.73 -3.06 5.28
N ILE A 280 14.88 -2.66 6.22
CA ILE A 280 13.81 -1.69 5.97
C ILE A 280 14.44 -0.30 5.99
N THR A 281 14.36 0.42 4.87
CA THR A 281 14.90 1.77 4.74
C THR A 281 13.87 2.83 5.11
N GLU A 282 12.60 2.58 4.80
CA GLU A 282 11.51 3.51 5.07
C GLU A 282 10.24 2.72 5.42
N THR A 283 9.43 3.23 6.34
CA THR A 283 8.09 2.69 6.67
C THR A 283 7.08 3.83 6.66
N ARG A 284 5.94 3.63 5.99
CA ARG A 284 4.81 4.56 5.97
C ARG A 284 3.51 3.82 6.24
N THR A 285 2.69 4.36 7.13
CA THR A 285 1.34 3.86 7.36
C THR A 285 0.45 4.16 6.16
N VAL A 286 -0.27 3.14 5.69
CA VAL A 286 -1.21 3.21 4.56
C VAL A 286 -2.65 3.18 5.06
N LEU A 287 -2.95 2.31 6.02
CA LEU A 287 -4.27 2.16 6.62
C LEU A 287 -4.12 1.85 8.10
N GLU A 288 -4.73 2.65 8.97
CA GLU A 288 -4.85 2.33 10.39
C GLU A 288 -6.01 1.36 10.63
N TRP A 289 -5.93 0.60 11.73
CA TRP A 289 -6.93 -0.39 12.13
C TRP A 289 -7.19 -1.46 11.05
N ALA A 290 -6.16 -1.75 10.26
CA ALA A 290 -6.18 -2.80 9.25
C ALA A 290 -6.19 -4.18 9.92
N MET A 291 -7.03 -5.08 9.46
CA MET A 291 -7.18 -6.43 10.03
C MET A 291 -7.29 -7.53 8.98
N HIS A 292 -7.35 -7.18 7.71
CA HIS A 292 -7.44 -8.12 6.60
C HIS A 292 -6.68 -7.50 5.43
N PHE A 293 -5.67 -8.20 4.96
CA PHE A 293 -4.93 -7.89 3.75
C PHE A 293 -4.72 -9.19 3.00
N ASP A 294 -5.34 -9.26 1.82
CA ASP A 294 -5.51 -10.45 1.02
C ASP A 294 -5.16 -10.12 -0.41
N VAL A 295 -4.34 -10.95 -1.04
CA VAL A 295 -3.84 -10.72 -2.39
C VAL A 295 -3.90 -12.00 -3.21
N ASP A 296 -4.84 -12.02 -4.14
CA ASP A 296 -4.92 -13.06 -5.16
C ASP A 296 -4.26 -12.58 -6.46
N ALA A 297 -3.99 -13.51 -7.38
CA ALA A 297 -3.48 -13.18 -8.71
C ALA A 297 -4.24 -13.84 -9.84
N ILE A 298 -4.36 -13.09 -10.92
CA ILE A 298 -4.83 -13.56 -12.22
C ILE A 298 -3.61 -13.87 -13.08
N PHE A 299 -3.53 -15.10 -13.54
CA PHE A 299 -2.42 -15.61 -14.35
C PHE A 299 -2.87 -15.99 -15.74
N ASP A 300 -1.93 -15.89 -16.67
CA ASP A 300 -2.02 -16.49 -17.99
C ASP A 300 -1.53 -17.94 -17.96
N ASP A 301 -2.46 -18.88 -18.14
CA ASP A 301 -2.22 -20.32 -18.07
C ASP A 301 -1.81 -20.96 -19.38
N THR A 302 -1.42 -20.17 -20.38
CA THR A 302 -0.74 -20.73 -21.56
C THR A 302 0.49 -21.54 -21.14
N ALA A 303 0.75 -22.64 -21.87
CA ALA A 303 1.88 -23.51 -21.59
C ALA A 303 3.21 -22.73 -21.60
N VAL A 304 4.16 -23.15 -20.77
CA VAL A 304 5.50 -22.54 -20.72
C VAL A 304 6.14 -22.61 -22.11
N GLY A 305 6.62 -21.46 -22.62
CA GLY A 305 7.17 -21.33 -23.97
C GLY A 305 6.15 -21.00 -25.07
N SER A 306 4.86 -20.96 -24.75
CA SER A 306 3.82 -20.43 -25.65
C SER A 306 3.65 -18.92 -25.45
N ALA A 307 3.30 -18.24 -26.54
CA ALA A 307 2.95 -16.83 -26.50
C ALA A 307 1.77 -16.60 -25.53
N PRO A 308 1.80 -15.50 -24.76
CA PRO A 308 0.78 -15.21 -23.78
C PRO A 308 -0.61 -14.99 -24.41
N ASP A 309 -1.66 -15.58 -23.83
CA ASP A 309 -3.05 -15.43 -24.28
C ASP A 309 -3.94 -14.94 -23.14
N ALA A 310 -4.41 -13.69 -23.26
CA ALA A 310 -5.29 -13.06 -22.28
C ALA A 310 -6.66 -13.75 -22.14
N ARG A 311 -7.04 -14.63 -23.08
CA ARG A 311 -8.29 -15.42 -23.00
C ARG A 311 -8.19 -16.61 -22.04
N LEU A 312 -6.98 -17.01 -21.66
CA LEU A 312 -6.72 -18.15 -20.76
C LEU A 312 -6.27 -17.65 -19.38
N ALA A 313 -7.02 -16.69 -18.83
CA ALA A 313 -6.73 -16.09 -17.54
C ALA A 313 -7.48 -16.79 -16.39
N THR A 314 -6.75 -17.26 -15.38
CA THR A 314 -7.33 -17.91 -14.19
C THR A 314 -6.98 -17.14 -12.92
N LEU A 315 -7.96 -16.95 -12.04
CA LEU A 315 -7.76 -16.43 -10.69
C LEU A 315 -7.27 -17.57 -9.78
N TYR A 316 -6.08 -17.38 -9.20
CA TYR A 316 -5.56 -18.21 -8.12
C TYR A 316 -5.53 -17.37 -6.85
N GLY A 317 -6.07 -17.91 -5.76
CA GLY A 317 -6.02 -17.28 -4.44
C GLY A 317 -5.11 -17.99 -3.46
N ASP A 318 -4.81 -17.30 -2.36
CA ASP A 318 -4.06 -17.80 -1.20
C ASP A 318 -2.73 -18.54 -1.58
N GLU A 319 -2.50 -19.73 -1.01
CA GLU A 319 -1.32 -20.57 -1.23
C GLU A 319 -1.08 -20.93 -2.71
N LEU A 320 -2.16 -21.07 -3.51
CA LEU A 320 -2.04 -21.30 -4.94
C LEU A 320 -1.52 -20.05 -5.65
N ALA A 321 -1.93 -18.86 -5.23
CA ALA A 321 -1.40 -17.61 -5.76
C ALA A 321 0.10 -17.49 -5.46
N GLU A 322 0.52 -17.76 -4.22
CA GLU A 322 1.93 -17.74 -3.83
C GLU A 322 2.78 -18.72 -4.66
N THR A 323 2.33 -19.98 -4.74
CA THR A 323 3.04 -21.05 -5.46
C THR A 323 3.19 -20.71 -6.94
N ASN A 324 2.12 -20.24 -7.58
CA ASN A 324 2.14 -19.88 -8.99
C ASN A 324 2.96 -18.61 -9.26
N MET A 325 2.91 -17.60 -8.39
CA MET A 325 3.74 -16.40 -8.53
C MET A 325 5.22 -16.74 -8.38
N ALA A 326 5.57 -17.64 -7.45
CA ALA A 326 6.95 -18.08 -7.23
C ALA A 326 7.54 -18.81 -8.45
N ALA A 327 6.71 -19.61 -9.13
CA ALA A 327 7.11 -20.40 -10.30
C ALA A 327 7.05 -19.58 -11.61
N ARG A 328 6.02 -18.75 -11.81
CA ARG A 328 5.65 -18.14 -13.09
C ARG A 328 5.38 -16.63 -12.98
N ALA A 329 6.25 -15.88 -12.30
CA ALA A 329 6.08 -14.43 -12.07
C ALA A 329 5.85 -13.59 -13.35
N SER A 330 6.43 -13.99 -14.48
CA SER A 330 6.21 -13.32 -15.79
C SER A 330 4.80 -13.48 -16.38
N ARG A 331 4.02 -14.43 -15.86
CA ARG A 331 2.67 -14.75 -16.32
C ARG A 331 1.56 -14.09 -15.51
N VAL A 332 1.91 -13.35 -14.47
CA VAL A 332 0.93 -12.56 -13.70
C VAL A 332 0.41 -11.43 -14.58
N ARG A 333 -0.90 -11.24 -14.62
CA ARG A 333 -1.59 -10.22 -15.43
C ARG A 333 -2.26 -9.15 -14.58
N ALA A 334 -2.86 -9.57 -13.47
CA ALA A 334 -3.48 -8.69 -12.50
C ALA A 334 -3.38 -9.26 -11.09
N LEU A 335 -3.48 -8.39 -10.10
CA LEU A 335 -3.68 -8.76 -8.69
C LEU A 335 -5.10 -8.38 -8.28
N VAL A 336 -5.77 -9.24 -7.53
CA VAL A 336 -7.01 -8.89 -6.84
C VAL A 336 -6.64 -8.64 -5.39
N VAL A 337 -6.65 -7.37 -4.99
CA VAL A 337 -6.25 -6.96 -3.65
C VAL A 337 -7.50 -6.63 -2.84
N THR A 338 -7.67 -7.29 -1.70
CA THR A 338 -8.69 -6.94 -0.71
C THR A 338 -8.04 -6.42 0.56
N ILE A 339 -8.46 -5.23 0.98
CA ILE A 339 -8.06 -4.63 2.26
C ILE A 339 -9.27 -4.42 3.14
N GLY A 340 -9.13 -4.71 4.44
CA GLY A 340 -10.16 -4.54 5.45
C GLY A 340 -9.65 -3.80 6.67
N ALA A 341 -10.41 -2.81 7.11
CA ALA A 341 -10.18 -2.11 8.36
C ALA A 341 -11.41 -2.15 9.27
N ARG A 342 -11.16 -2.14 10.58
CA ARG A 342 -12.20 -2.18 11.61
C ARG A 342 -12.46 -0.81 12.23
N SER A 343 -13.65 -0.64 12.82
CA SER A 343 -13.90 0.45 13.76
C SER A 343 -12.96 0.34 14.97
N ARG A 344 -12.66 1.49 15.58
CA ARG A 344 -11.80 1.57 16.76
C ARG A 344 -12.38 0.78 17.92
N ASP A 345 -13.67 0.94 18.21
CA ASP A 345 -14.33 0.27 19.34
C ASP A 345 -15.22 -0.88 18.88
N GLN A 346 -15.52 -1.79 19.82
CA GLN A 346 -16.64 -2.73 19.68
C GLN A 346 -17.95 -1.99 19.96
N ASP A 347 -18.91 -2.15 19.06
CA ASP A 347 -20.26 -1.60 19.21
C ASP A 347 -21.13 -2.64 19.94
N PRO A 348 -21.63 -2.37 21.16
CA PRO A 348 -22.48 -3.30 21.90
C PRO A 348 -23.80 -3.62 21.19
N ASN A 349 -24.28 -2.71 20.33
CA ASN A 349 -25.49 -2.91 19.53
C ASN A 349 -25.23 -3.72 18.25
N PHE A 350 -23.97 -4.04 17.98
CA PHE A 350 -23.56 -4.86 16.84
C PHE A 350 -23.07 -6.22 17.33
N PRO A 351 -23.97 -7.20 17.50
CA PRO A 351 -23.62 -8.48 18.12
C PRO A 351 -22.57 -9.23 17.31
N TRP A 352 -21.71 -9.92 18.04
CA TRP A 352 -20.77 -10.86 17.45
C TRP A 352 -21.53 -12.04 16.81
N ALA A 353 -21.10 -12.42 15.62
CA ALA A 353 -21.53 -13.64 14.95
C ALA A 353 -20.30 -14.24 14.27
N ALA A 354 -20.22 -15.57 14.30
CA ALA A 354 -19.10 -16.29 13.71
C ALA A 354 -18.94 -15.91 12.22
N PRO A 355 -17.70 -15.74 11.74
CA PRO A 355 -17.47 -15.47 10.34
C PRO A 355 -17.95 -16.62 9.43
N VAL A 356 -18.39 -16.28 8.22
CA VAL A 356 -18.76 -17.26 7.19
C VAL A 356 -17.49 -17.58 6.38
N PRO A 357 -17.06 -18.85 6.29
CA PRO A 357 -15.90 -19.23 5.49
C PRO A 357 -16.04 -18.77 4.02
N GLY A 358 -14.97 -18.24 3.44
CA GLY A 358 -14.95 -17.74 2.06
C GLY A 358 -15.66 -16.41 1.82
N ALA A 359 -16.23 -15.77 2.86
CA ALA A 359 -16.77 -14.42 2.76
C ALA A 359 -15.80 -13.39 3.37
N PRO A 360 -15.70 -12.18 2.79
CA PRO A 360 -14.92 -11.10 3.40
C PRO A 360 -15.39 -10.81 4.83
N PRO A 361 -14.47 -10.48 5.76
CA PRO A 361 -14.85 -10.29 7.15
C PRO A 361 -15.67 -8.99 7.30
N VAL A 362 -16.86 -9.12 7.89
CA VAL A 362 -17.78 -7.99 8.19
C VAL A 362 -17.78 -7.60 9.66
N ARG A 363 -17.25 -8.49 10.52
CA ARG A 363 -17.17 -8.34 11.97
C ARG A 363 -15.77 -8.67 12.44
N PHE A 364 -15.31 -7.96 13.47
CA PHE A 364 -14.05 -8.27 14.14
C PHE A 364 -14.22 -8.24 15.65
N ARG A 365 -13.78 -9.29 16.34
CA ARG A 365 -13.82 -9.37 17.79
C ARG A 365 -12.47 -8.97 18.37
N VAL A 366 -12.46 -7.83 19.06
CA VAL A 366 -11.28 -7.26 19.73
C VAL A 366 -11.13 -7.83 21.13
N PHE A 367 -12.22 -7.83 21.90
CA PHE A 367 -12.26 -8.31 23.28
C PHE A 367 -13.22 -9.50 23.42
N SER A 368 -12.85 -10.49 24.24
CA SER A 368 -13.65 -11.69 24.51
C SER A 368 -14.68 -11.48 25.62
N ASP A 369 -14.38 -10.60 26.57
CA ASP A 369 -15.16 -10.25 27.76
C ASP A 369 -16.23 -9.17 27.51
N ARG A 370 -16.20 -8.52 26.34
CA ARG A 370 -17.14 -7.45 25.98
C ARG A 370 -18.21 -7.91 24.99
N VAL A 371 -19.37 -7.28 25.12
CA VAL A 371 -20.50 -7.47 24.22
C VAL A 371 -20.25 -6.74 22.91
N GLY A 372 -20.59 -7.41 21.80
CA GLY A 372 -20.57 -6.81 20.47
C GLY A 372 -19.30 -7.08 19.68
N ALA A 373 -19.18 -6.37 18.56
CA ALA A 373 -18.11 -6.52 17.58
C ALA A 373 -17.73 -5.17 16.98
N ALA A 374 -16.48 -5.07 16.51
CA ALA A 374 -16.07 -3.96 15.67
C ALA A 374 -16.62 -4.18 14.25
N ARG A 375 -17.08 -3.09 13.64
CA ARG A 375 -17.58 -3.09 12.26
C ARG A 375 -16.40 -3.09 11.31
N VAL A 376 -16.46 -3.90 10.26
CA VAL A 376 -15.39 -3.98 9.27
C VAL A 376 -15.86 -3.41 7.95
N ARG A 377 -14.97 -2.67 7.29
CA ARG A 377 -15.15 -2.23 5.91
C ARG A 377 -14.01 -2.75 5.07
N THR A 378 -14.37 -3.53 4.05
CA THR A 378 -13.47 -4.05 3.05
C THR A 378 -13.59 -3.24 1.76
N ALA A 379 -12.49 -3.16 1.01
CA ALA A 379 -12.48 -2.70 -0.36
C ALA A 379 -11.61 -3.65 -1.18
N THR A 380 -12.11 -4.02 -2.35
CA THR A 380 -11.43 -4.94 -3.27
C THR A 380 -11.23 -4.23 -4.61
N ALA A 381 -10.07 -4.41 -5.23
CA ALA A 381 -9.83 -4.00 -6.60
C ALA A 381 -9.01 -5.06 -7.34
N GLU A 382 -9.42 -5.33 -8.57
CA GLU A 382 -8.58 -5.95 -9.57
C GLU A 382 -7.69 -4.88 -10.21
N ILE A 383 -6.38 -5.12 -10.18
CA ILE A 383 -5.36 -4.17 -10.60
C ILE A 383 -4.47 -4.85 -11.63
N GLY A 384 -4.50 -4.35 -12.87
CA GLY A 384 -3.65 -4.84 -13.94
C GLY A 384 -2.18 -4.51 -13.72
N LEU A 385 -1.30 -5.36 -14.25
CA LEU A 385 0.15 -5.21 -14.22
C LEU A 385 0.69 -4.87 -15.62
N PRO A 386 0.52 -3.62 -16.09
CA PRO A 386 0.81 -3.25 -17.49
C PRO A 386 2.27 -3.48 -17.88
N ASN A 387 3.21 -3.30 -16.94
CA ASN A 387 4.64 -3.46 -17.22
C ASN A 387 5.08 -4.93 -17.36
N LEU A 388 4.22 -5.89 -16.97
CA LEU A 388 4.44 -7.32 -17.16
C LEU A 388 3.76 -7.82 -18.43
N ILE A 389 2.60 -7.25 -18.78
CA ILE A 389 1.80 -7.66 -19.95
C ILE A 389 2.52 -7.38 -21.27
N GLN A 390 3.22 -6.24 -21.38
CA GLN A 390 3.85 -5.84 -22.64
C GLN A 390 5.18 -6.55 -22.95
N ARG A 391 5.79 -7.21 -21.97
CA ARG A 391 6.99 -8.03 -22.18
C ARG A 391 6.58 -9.47 -22.49
N GLY A 392 5.91 -9.66 -23.62
CA GLY A 392 5.82 -10.96 -24.25
C GLY A 392 7.23 -11.39 -24.65
N LEU A 393 7.79 -12.34 -23.90
CA LEU A 393 9.04 -13.03 -24.25
C LEU A 393 8.86 -13.83 -25.54
#